data_AF-A0AAV8YQV8-F1
#
_entry.id   AF-A0AAV8YQV8-F1
#
_cell.length_a   1.000
_cell.length_b   1.000
_cell.length_c   1.000
_cell.angle_alpha   90.00
_cell.angle_beta   90.00
_cell.angle_gamma   90.00
#
_symmetry.space_group_name_H-M   'P 1'
#
loop_
_entity.id
_entity.type
_entity.pdbx_description
1 polymer ?
#
loop_
_entity_poly.entity_id
_entity_poly.type
_entity_poly.pdbx_seq_one_letter_code
_entity_poly.pdbx_strand_id
1 'polypeptide(L)'
;MPFVQRYVEPKHLSRGDLFDDDGHPKVSSDELQAVTNNTLCNALRQLASLVLAADGIFAELGGQLRTINGRVEAVKVKINVLEEKVGRFNPKEVTVHEDYFTGL
;
A
#
# COMPACT_ATOMS: atom_id res chain seq x y z
N MET A 1 14.32 41.17 -37.24
CA MET A 1 13.17 41.83 -36.58
C MET A 1 13.23 41.49 -35.10
N PRO A 2 13.18 42.46 -34.17
CA PRO A 2 13.13 42.15 -32.75
C PRO A 2 11.77 41.54 -32.38
N PHE A 3 11.75 40.52 -31.54
CA PHE A 3 10.52 39.86 -31.10
C PHE A 3 9.73 40.75 -30.14
N VAL A 4 8.40 40.77 -30.29
CA VAL A 4 7.51 41.46 -29.34
C VAL A 4 7.60 40.75 -27.99
N GLN A 5 8.12 41.44 -26.99
CA GLN A 5 8.17 40.94 -25.62
C GLN A 5 6.78 41.12 -24.99
N ARG A 6 6.14 40.02 -24.59
CA ARG A 6 4.86 40.02 -23.88
C ARG A 6 5.10 39.74 -22.41
N TYR A 7 4.81 40.72 -21.56
CA TYR A 7 4.79 40.52 -20.12
C TYR A 7 3.43 39.94 -19.71
N VAL A 8 3.46 38.89 -18.89
CA VAL A 8 2.26 38.24 -18.35
C VAL A 8 2.30 38.42 -16.84
N GLU A 9 1.26 39.06 -16.30
CA GLU A 9 1.11 39.25 -14.87
C GLU A 9 0.00 38.33 -14.34
N PRO A 10 0.20 37.71 -13.17
CA PRO A 10 -0.83 36.89 -12.53
C PRO A 10 -1.99 37.78 -12.09
N LYS A 11 -3.24 37.37 -12.39
CA LYS A 11 -4.45 38.12 -12.00
C LYS A 11 -5.11 37.61 -10.72
N HIS A 12 -4.87 36.36 -10.36
CA HIS A 12 -5.52 35.71 -9.22
C HIS A 12 -4.50 34.92 -8.40
N LEU A 13 -4.70 34.90 -7.08
CA LEU A 13 -3.96 34.06 -6.13
C LEU A 13 -4.95 33.51 -5.10
N SER A 14 -4.87 32.22 -4.78
CA SER A 14 -5.78 31.57 -3.82
C SER A 14 -7.26 31.79 -4.09
N ARG A 15 -7.64 31.83 -5.37
CA ARG A 15 -9.02 32.11 -5.84
C ARG A 15 -9.53 33.53 -5.57
N GLY A 16 -8.67 34.47 -5.19
CA GLY A 16 -8.98 35.90 -5.07
C GLY A 16 -8.26 36.74 -6.13
N ASP A 17 -8.82 37.91 -6.46
CA ASP A 17 -8.22 38.88 -7.37
C ASP A 17 -7.01 39.56 -6.75
N LEU A 18 -5.92 39.66 -7.51
CA LEU A 18 -4.68 40.31 -7.05
C LEU A 18 -4.75 41.84 -7.15
N PHE A 19 -5.64 42.35 -7.99
CA PHE A 19 -5.82 43.76 -8.28
C PHE A 19 -7.31 44.13 -8.14
N ASP A 20 -7.61 45.38 -7.80
CA ASP A 20 -8.97 45.92 -7.87
C ASP A 20 -9.35 46.35 -9.29
N ASP A 21 -10.59 46.84 -9.46
CA ASP A 21 -11.12 47.28 -10.76
C ASP A 21 -10.36 48.50 -11.31
N ASP A 22 -9.68 49.26 -10.44
CA ASP A 22 -8.85 50.43 -10.77
C ASP A 22 -7.36 50.05 -11.04
N GLY A 23 -7.00 48.77 -10.88
CA GLY A 23 -5.66 48.24 -11.13
C GLY A 23 -4.69 48.36 -9.95
N HIS A 24 -5.15 48.74 -8.76
CA HIS A 24 -4.32 48.77 -7.56
C HIS A 24 -4.15 47.37 -6.95
N PRO A 25 -2.94 47.01 -6.49
CA PRO A 25 -2.71 45.74 -5.82
C PRO A 25 -3.55 45.63 -4.53
N LYS A 26 -4.35 44.58 -4.41
CA LYS A 26 -5.14 44.26 -3.21
C LYS A 26 -4.34 43.51 -2.14
N VAL A 27 -3.15 43.06 -2.50
CA VAL A 27 -2.45 41.93 -1.88
C VAL A 27 -1.21 42.47 -1.20
N SER A 28 -0.98 42.04 0.04
CA SER A 28 0.24 42.37 0.78
C SER A 28 1.46 41.57 0.26
N SER A 29 2.67 42.10 0.47
CA SER A 29 3.97 41.52 0.04
C SER A 29 4.11 40.01 0.29
N ASP A 30 3.46 39.48 1.33
CA ASP A 30 3.77 38.16 1.88
C ASP A 30 2.72 37.09 1.56
N GLU A 31 1.61 37.44 0.89
CA GLU A 31 0.54 36.48 0.58
C GLU A 31 1.02 35.32 -0.29
N LEU A 32 1.88 35.57 -1.28
CA LEU A 32 2.45 34.50 -2.09
C LEU A 32 3.28 33.52 -1.26
N GLN A 33 4.03 34.02 -0.27
CA GLN A 33 4.80 33.17 0.64
C GLN A 33 3.85 32.35 1.53
N ALA A 34 2.79 32.96 2.05
CA ALA A 34 1.78 32.27 2.85
C ALA A 34 1.09 31.14 2.06
N VAL A 35 0.73 31.38 0.80
CA VAL A 35 0.10 30.39 -0.07
C VAL A 35 1.05 29.26 -0.42
N THR A 36 2.31 29.59 -0.72
CA THR A 36 3.35 28.59 -0.99
C THR A 36 3.57 27.70 0.24
N ASN A 37 3.67 28.31 1.44
CA ASN A 37 3.84 27.57 2.68
C ASN A 37 2.62 26.69 3.00
N ASN A 38 1.40 27.20 2.81
CA ASN A 38 0.18 26.41 2.99
C ASN A 38 0.13 25.22 2.02
N THR A 39 0.52 25.43 0.76
CA THR A 39 0.58 24.38 -0.27
C THR A 39 1.58 23.30 0.13
N LEU A 40 2.76 23.69 0.62
CA LEU A 40 3.78 22.76 1.11
C LEU A 40 3.30 21.97 2.33
N CYS A 41 2.73 22.64 3.33
CA CYS A 41 2.17 21.98 4.51
C CYS A 41 1.08 20.97 4.14
N ASN A 42 0.21 21.32 3.18
CA ASN A 42 -0.81 20.41 2.68
C ASN A 42 -0.22 19.19 1.95
N ALA A 43 0.81 19.40 1.13
CA ALA A 43 1.52 18.31 0.47
C ALA A 43 2.16 17.36 1.50
N LEU A 44 2.82 17.90 2.52
CA LEU A 44 3.38 17.11 3.63
C LEU A 44 2.30 16.32 4.37
N ARG A 45 1.14 16.94 4.64
CA ARG A 45 0.01 16.25 5.28
C ARG A 45 -0.52 15.10 4.41
N GLN A 46 -0.62 15.31 3.10
CA GLN A 46 -1.05 14.26 2.16
C GLN A 46 -0.04 13.10 2.11
N LEU A 47 1.26 13.40 2.10
CA LEU A 47 2.31 12.38 2.16
C LEU A 47 2.27 11.60 3.48
N ALA A 48 2.02 12.27 4.61
CA ALA A 48 1.86 11.61 5.90
C ALA A 48 0.65 10.66 5.91
N SER A 49 -0.50 11.10 5.38
CA SER A 49 -1.68 10.25 5.20
C SER A 49 -1.39 9.03 4.31
N LEU A 50 -0.61 9.21 3.24
CA LEU A 50 -0.22 8.11 2.36
C LEU A 50 0.67 7.08 3.06
N VAL A 51 1.65 7.53 3.85
CA VAL A 51 2.52 6.64 4.64
C VAL A 51 1.70 5.85 5.66
N LEU A 52 0.74 6.48 6.35
CA LEU A 52 -0.15 5.78 7.28
C LEU A 52 -1.01 4.71 6.60
N ALA A 53 -1.53 5.01 5.40
CA ALA A 53 -2.27 4.03 4.62
C ALA A 53 -1.38 2.85 4.19
N ALA A 54 -0.14 3.13 3.76
CA ALA A 54 0.83 2.11 3.38
C ALA A 54 1.20 1.21 4.56
N ASP A 55 1.43 1.78 5.75
CA ASP A 55 1.70 1.02 6.97
C ASP A 55 0.56 0.04 7.30
N GLY A 56 -0.70 0.50 7.20
CA GLY A 56 -1.87 -0.36 7.37
C GLY A 56 -1.90 -1.55 6.39
N ILE A 57 -1.62 -1.31 5.11
CA ILE A 57 -1.55 -2.36 4.08
C ILE A 57 -0.45 -3.38 4.41
N PHE A 58 0.75 -2.91 4.78
CA PHE A 58 1.86 -3.80 5.10
C PHE A 58 1.66 -4.58 6.40
N ALA A 59 1.00 -3.98 7.39
CA ALA A 59 0.63 -4.67 8.62
C ALA A 59 -0.35 -5.82 8.36
N GLU A 60 -1.38 -5.57 7.54
CA GLU A 60 -2.34 -6.59 7.13
C GLU A 60 -1.67 -7.71 6.34
N LEU A 61 -0.90 -7.36 5.31
CA LEU A 61 -0.16 -8.32 4.50
C LEU A 61 0.80 -9.17 5.34
N GLY A 62 1.51 -8.54 6.28
CA GLY A 62 2.37 -9.23 7.23
C GLY A 62 1.59 -10.22 8.11
N GLY A 63 0.37 -9.86 8.54
CA GLY A 63 -0.52 -10.76 9.29
C GLY A 63 -0.96 -11.98 8.47
N GLN A 64 -1.35 -11.76 7.22
CA GLN A 64 -1.73 -12.83 6.30
C GLN A 64 -0.57 -13.78 6.03
N LEU A 65 0.64 -13.25 5.78
CA LEU A 65 1.85 -14.05 5.57
C LEU A 65 2.22 -14.87 6.80
N ARG A 66 2.13 -14.32 8.01
CA ARG A 66 2.35 -15.07 9.25
C ARG A 66 1.37 -16.25 9.38
N THR A 67 0.11 -16.03 9.05
CA THR A 67 -0.93 -17.07 9.09
C THR A 67 -0.64 -18.18 8.08
N ILE A 68 -0.28 -17.82 6.85
CA ILE A 68 0.12 -18.77 5.81
C ILE A 68 1.35 -19.56 6.26
N ASN A 69 2.36 -18.89 6.80
CA ASN A 69 3.58 -19.54 7.30
C ASN A 69 3.27 -20.57 8.39
N GLY A 70 2.40 -20.24 9.35
CA GLY A 70 1.98 -21.19 10.38
C GLY A 70 1.31 -22.45 9.80
N ARG A 71 0.48 -22.28 8.76
CA ARG A 71 -0.13 -23.42 8.05
C ARG A 71 0.90 -24.25 7.30
N VAL A 72 1.86 -23.60 6.64
CA VAL A 72 2.96 -24.27 5.92
C VAL A 72 3.79 -25.11 6.89
N GLU A 73 4.15 -24.57 8.05
CA GLU A 73 4.89 -25.32 9.07
C GLU A 73 4.10 -26.53 9.59
N ALA A 74 2.80 -26.37 9.86
CA ALA A 74 1.96 -27.49 10.27
C ALA A 74 1.89 -28.59 9.18
N VAL A 75 1.82 -28.20 7.90
CA VAL A 75 1.84 -29.15 6.78
C VAL A 75 3.20 -29.84 6.67
N LYS A 76 4.31 -29.11 6.79
CA LYS A 76 5.66 -29.70 6.78
C LYS A 76 5.83 -30.76 7.87
N VAL A 77 5.36 -30.49 9.08
CA VAL A 77 5.38 -31.48 10.17
C VAL A 77 4.60 -32.74 9.79
N LYS A 78 3.39 -32.59 9.23
CA LYS A 78 2.59 -33.74 8.78
C LYS A 78 3.27 -34.53 7.66
N ILE A 79 3.93 -33.85 6.72
CA ILE A 79 4.69 -34.48 5.64
C ILE A 79 5.84 -35.30 6.23
N ASN A 80 6.63 -34.73 7.14
CA ASN A 80 7.75 -35.44 7.77
C ASN A 80 7.29 -36.70 8.52
N VAL A 81 6.19 -36.61 9.27
CA VAL A 81 5.59 -37.76 9.97
C VAL A 81 5.13 -38.83 8.98
N LEU A 82 4.51 -38.42 7.86
CA LEU A 82 4.07 -39.35 6.83
C LEU A 82 5.26 -40.02 6.15
N GLU A 83 6.30 -39.27 5.83
CA GLU A 83 7.54 -39.77 5.23
C GLU A 83 8.22 -40.80 6.13
N GLU A 84 8.29 -40.55 7.45
CA GLU A 84 8.82 -41.53 8.40
C GLU A 84 7.96 -42.81 8.42
N LYS A 85 6.64 -42.67 8.49
CA LYS A 85 5.71 -43.81 8.50
C LYS A 85 5.82 -44.65 7.23
N VAL A 86 5.90 -44.01 6.06
CA VAL A 86 6.05 -44.69 4.78
C VAL A 86 7.43 -45.32 4.66
N GLY A 87 8.50 -44.66 5.11
CA GLY A 87 9.86 -45.21 5.11
C GLY A 87 10.00 -46.45 6.00
N ARG A 88 9.27 -46.49 7.12
CA ARG A 88 9.24 -47.64 8.05
C ARG A 88 8.18 -48.69 7.68
N PHE A 89 7.41 -48.46 6.62
CA PHE A 89 6.32 -49.35 6.24
C PHE A 89 6.86 -50.68 5.70
N ASN A 90 6.43 -51.80 6.31
CA ASN A 90 6.70 -53.14 5.81
C ASN A 90 5.43 -53.74 5.18
N PRO A 91 5.34 -53.86 3.84
CA PRO A 91 4.14 -54.37 3.17
C PRO A 91 3.78 -55.80 3.55
N LYS A 92 4.74 -56.61 4.02
CA LYS A 92 4.52 -58.03 4.38
C LYS A 92 3.85 -58.23 5.74
N GLU A 93 3.83 -57.21 6.59
CA GLU A 93 3.19 -57.23 7.91
C GLU A 93 1.72 -56.79 7.86
N VAL A 94 1.27 -56.23 6.75
CA VAL A 94 -0.11 -55.78 6.59
C VAL A 94 -0.99 -56.96 6.18
N THR A 95 -1.83 -57.43 7.09
CA THR A 95 -2.90 -58.38 6.78
C THR A 95 -4.01 -57.67 6.01
N VAL A 96 -4.30 -58.16 4.80
CA VAL A 96 -5.42 -57.67 4.01
C VAL A 96 -6.70 -58.28 4.59
N HIS A 97 -7.59 -57.45 5.14
CA HIS A 97 -8.92 -57.91 5.56
C HIS A 97 -9.83 -58.11 4.34
N GLU A 98 -10.55 -59.23 4.29
CA GLU A 98 -11.47 -59.54 3.18
C GLU A 98 -12.57 -58.49 2.98
N ASP A 99 -12.90 -57.73 4.03
CA ASP A 99 -13.89 -56.65 4.01
C ASP A 99 -13.55 -55.51 3.01
N TYR A 100 -12.27 -55.38 2.61
CA TYR A 100 -11.86 -54.42 1.56
C TYR A 100 -12.19 -54.89 0.13
N PHE A 101 -12.53 -56.16 -0.05
CA PHE A 101 -12.94 -56.74 -1.35
C PHE A 101 -14.45 -56.87 -1.51
N THR A 102 -15.21 -56.82 -0.42
CA THR A 102 -16.68 -56.79 -0.45
C THR A 102 -17.16 -55.36 -0.51
N GLY A 103 -17.11 -54.76 -1.71
CA GLY A 103 -17.86 -53.55 -2.04
C GLY A 103 -19.37 -53.82 -2.17
N LEU A 104 -19.98 -54.39 -1.13
CA LEU A 104 -21.42 -54.56 -0.93
C LEU A 104 -21.77 -54.20 0.52
#